data_AF-A0A917GVQ2-F1
#
_entry.id   AF-A0A917GVQ2-F1
#
_cell.length_a   1.000
_cell.length_b   1.000
_cell.length_c   1.000
_cell.angle_alpha   90.00
_cell.angle_beta   90.00
_cell.angle_gamma   90.00
#
_symmetry.space_group_name_H-M   'P 1'
#
loop_
_entity.id
_entity.type
_entity.pdbx_description
1 polymer ?
#
loop_
_entity_poly.entity_id
_entity_poly.type
_entity_poly.pdbx_seq_one_letter_code
_entity_poly.pdbx_strand_id
1 'polypeptide(L)'
;MAQMQDGWSLQKDASGIKVYTKEAGDSGYKPFKATVLLDNTVEEFASVMYDVDGLLDWGYKIKTAWLFERSGDSLQIYYAEAKAPFPYKNRDGIYKNVFQWNSKTKTLLVKINLLENYKVVDPDLVAIKGHGYWSATQLNSGKLEVTFMMEVNPGGEIPAWMANMVVDDSPYYTLLNLREAINKPKYKNKKYSFIK
;
A
#
# COMPACT_ATOMS: atom_id res chain seq x y z
N MET A 1 -8.49 18.19 18.42
CA MET A 1 -7.59 17.29 19.17
C MET A 1 -7.58 15.96 18.44
N ALA A 2 -6.44 15.51 17.92
CA ALA A 2 -6.35 14.21 17.26
C ALA A 2 -6.67 13.12 18.29
N GLN A 3 -7.62 12.23 18.00
CA GLN A 3 -7.88 11.06 18.85
C GLN A 3 -6.68 10.12 18.74
N MET A 4 -5.91 10.00 19.83
CA MET A 4 -4.85 8.99 19.95
C MET A 4 -5.48 7.63 20.27
N GLN A 5 -5.39 6.68 19.35
CA GLN A 5 -5.73 5.28 19.60
C GLN A 5 -4.46 4.44 19.41
N ASP A 6 -4.00 3.75 20.45
CA ASP A 6 -2.79 2.90 20.44
C ASP A 6 -1.53 3.59 19.88
N GLY A 7 -1.36 4.88 20.16
CA GLY A 7 -0.24 5.70 19.70
C GLY A 7 -0.33 6.22 18.26
N TRP A 8 -1.45 5.96 17.55
CA TRP A 8 -1.75 6.55 16.25
C TRP A 8 -2.43 7.90 16.40
N SER A 9 -1.96 8.92 15.68
CA SER A 9 -2.53 10.26 15.62
C SER A 9 -3.18 10.51 14.26
N LEU A 10 -4.46 10.89 14.25
CA LEU A 10 -5.18 11.26 13.03
C LEU A 10 -4.58 12.52 12.38
N GLN A 11 -4.12 12.39 11.13
CA GLN A 11 -3.54 13.48 10.33
C GLN A 11 -4.51 13.99 9.26
N LYS A 12 -5.34 13.11 8.70
CA LYS A 12 -6.28 13.46 7.62
C LYS A 12 -7.58 12.69 7.78
N ASP A 13 -8.72 13.36 7.58
CA ASP A 13 -10.05 12.75 7.48
C ASP A 13 -10.81 13.48 6.37
N ALA A 14 -10.87 12.88 5.19
CA ALA A 14 -11.47 13.49 4.02
C ALA A 14 -12.00 12.42 3.06
N SER A 15 -13.16 12.67 2.45
CA SER A 15 -13.78 11.73 1.48
C SER A 15 -13.95 10.31 2.04
N GLY A 16 -14.18 10.16 3.35
CA GLY A 16 -14.30 8.85 4.02
C GLY A 16 -12.98 8.08 4.17
N ILE A 17 -11.84 8.71 3.85
CA ILE A 17 -10.50 8.15 4.06
C ILE A 17 -9.89 8.82 5.28
N LYS A 18 -9.43 8.01 6.23
CA LYS A 18 -8.73 8.47 7.43
C LYS A 18 -7.27 8.07 7.34
N VAL A 19 -6.37 8.99 7.61
CA VAL A 19 -4.92 8.74 7.64
C VAL A 19 -4.39 9.07 9.03
N TYR A 20 -3.63 8.13 9.56
CA TYR A 20 -3.01 8.19 10.87
C TYR A 20 -1.50 8.00 10.74
N THR A 21 -0.74 8.63 11.62
CA THR A 21 0.70 8.42 11.75
C THR A 21 1.07 8.11 13.20
N LYS A 22 2.21 7.46 13.43
CA LYS A 22 2.84 7.41 14.76
C LYS A 22 4.06 8.33 14.80
N GLU A 23 4.54 8.62 15.99
CA GLU A 23 5.88 9.19 16.13
C GLU A 23 6.93 8.22 15.58
N ALA A 24 8.00 8.79 15.02
CA ALA A 24 9.12 8.02 14.53
C ALA A 24 9.80 7.37 15.74
N GLY A 25 9.84 6.03 15.76
CA GLY A 25 10.65 5.30 16.72
C GLY A 25 12.14 5.39 16.36
N ASP A 26 12.91 4.39 16.78
CA ASP A 26 14.36 4.34 16.53
C ASP A 26 14.75 4.35 15.04
N SER A 27 13.80 4.00 14.14
CA SER A 27 14.00 4.05 12.69
C SER A 27 14.08 5.47 12.13
N GLY A 28 13.59 6.49 12.86
CA GLY A 28 13.58 7.88 12.42
C GLY A 28 12.46 8.24 11.43
N TYR A 29 11.62 7.29 11.03
CA TYR A 29 10.53 7.50 10.07
C TYR A 29 9.16 7.20 10.69
N LYS A 30 8.16 8.04 10.37
CA LYS A 30 6.79 7.88 10.88
C LYS A 30 6.06 6.81 10.07
N PRO A 31 5.61 5.69 10.66
CA PRO A 31 4.72 4.78 9.94
C PRO A 31 3.38 5.46 9.71
N PHE A 32 2.72 5.10 8.61
CA PHE A 32 1.36 5.53 8.32
C PHE A 32 0.39 4.35 8.36
N LYS A 33 -0.87 4.67 8.65
CA LYS A 33 -2.01 3.78 8.50
C LYS A 33 -3.15 4.58 7.91
N ALA A 34 -3.76 4.10 6.84
CA ALA A 34 -4.95 4.70 6.29
C ALA A 34 -6.08 3.70 6.14
N THR A 35 -7.32 4.15 6.33
CA THR A 35 -8.51 3.31 6.31
C THR A 35 -9.61 3.91 5.44
N VAL A 36 -10.41 3.05 4.81
CA VAL A 36 -11.57 3.42 4.00
C VAL A 36 -12.63 2.31 4.03
N LEU A 37 -13.90 2.69 3.93
CA LEU A 37 -15.01 1.75 3.70
C LEU A 37 -15.42 1.78 2.23
N LEU A 38 -15.53 0.61 1.61
CA LEU A 38 -15.89 0.43 0.21
C LEU A 38 -17.17 -0.42 0.08
N ASP A 39 -17.94 -0.23 -0.99
CA ASP A 39 -19.12 -1.04 -1.34
C ASP A 39 -18.74 -2.17 -2.33
N ASN A 40 -17.56 -2.76 -2.13
CA ASN A 40 -16.90 -3.73 -3.02
C ASN A 40 -16.68 -5.07 -2.31
N THR A 41 -16.35 -6.12 -3.07
CA THR A 41 -16.04 -7.44 -2.49
C THR A 41 -14.54 -7.62 -2.22
N VAL A 42 -14.19 -8.61 -1.39
CA VAL A 42 -12.78 -8.92 -1.12
C VAL A 42 -12.07 -9.47 -2.36
N GLU A 43 -12.78 -10.15 -3.25
CA GLU A 43 -12.25 -10.66 -4.52
C GLU A 43 -11.94 -9.53 -5.49
N GLU A 44 -12.78 -8.49 -5.53
CA GLU A 44 -12.50 -7.28 -6.32
C GLU A 44 -11.25 -6.58 -5.79
N PHE A 45 -11.12 -6.45 -4.46
CA PHE A 45 -9.93 -5.89 -3.83
C PHE A 45 -8.68 -6.74 -4.11
N ALA A 46 -8.78 -8.06 -3.97
CA ALA A 46 -7.71 -9.00 -4.32
C ALA A 46 -7.27 -8.84 -5.78
N SER A 47 -8.22 -8.58 -6.68
CA SER A 47 -7.96 -8.35 -8.10
C SER A 47 -7.15 -7.09 -8.36
N VAL A 48 -7.44 -6.01 -7.64
CA VAL A 48 -6.63 -4.78 -7.71
C VAL A 48 -5.22 -5.04 -7.19
N MET A 49 -5.07 -5.74 -6.07
CA MET A 49 -3.76 -6.06 -5.48
C MET A 49 -2.91 -6.99 -6.36
N TYR A 50 -3.56 -7.86 -7.14
CA TYR A 50 -2.91 -8.80 -8.05
C TYR A 50 -2.52 -8.16 -9.40
N ASP A 51 -3.07 -7.00 -9.74
CA ASP A 51 -2.80 -6.29 -10.98
C ASP A 51 -1.64 -5.29 -10.82
N VAL A 52 -0.41 -5.79 -11.01
CA VAL A 52 0.82 -4.98 -10.91
C VAL A 52 0.84 -3.86 -11.95
N ASP A 53 0.43 -4.11 -13.19
CA ASP A 53 0.37 -3.07 -14.22
C ASP A 53 -0.65 -1.98 -13.85
N GLY A 54 -1.74 -2.39 -13.19
CA GLY A 54 -2.74 -1.50 -12.62
C GLY A 54 -2.19 -0.51 -11.58
N LEU A 55 -1.02 -0.74 -10.97
CA LEU A 55 -0.42 0.21 -10.02
C LEU A 55 -0.23 1.60 -10.61
N LEU A 56 -0.03 1.73 -11.92
CA LEU A 56 0.09 3.03 -12.59
C LEU A 56 -1.24 3.80 -12.57
N ASP A 57 -2.38 3.12 -12.44
CA ASP A 57 -3.71 3.74 -12.36
C ASP A 57 -4.01 4.25 -10.95
N TRP A 58 -3.56 3.54 -9.91
CA TRP A 58 -4.04 3.77 -8.54
C TRP A 58 -2.96 4.05 -7.50
N GLY A 59 -1.71 3.65 -7.73
CA GLY A 59 -0.61 3.95 -6.83
C GLY A 59 -0.22 5.44 -6.90
N TYR A 60 -0.07 6.09 -5.75
CA TYR A 60 0.33 7.50 -5.73
C TYR A 60 1.71 7.71 -6.34
N LYS A 61 1.78 8.51 -7.41
CA LYS A 61 3.01 8.89 -8.12
C LYS A 61 3.85 7.71 -8.65
N ILE A 62 3.26 6.54 -8.84
CA ILE A 62 3.94 5.42 -9.51
C ILE A 62 4.25 5.81 -10.96
N LYS A 63 5.52 5.69 -11.34
CA LYS A 63 6.03 5.98 -12.68
C LYS A 63 6.09 4.73 -13.55
N THR A 64 6.50 3.61 -12.96
CA THR A 64 6.55 2.30 -13.61
C THR A 64 6.45 1.21 -12.56
N ALA A 65 5.92 0.07 -12.96
CA ALA A 65 5.86 -1.15 -12.18
C ALA A 65 5.85 -2.35 -13.12
N TRP A 66 6.47 -3.46 -12.72
CA TRP A 66 6.41 -4.72 -13.46
C TRP A 66 6.59 -5.91 -12.54
N LEU A 67 5.99 -7.03 -12.94
CA LEU A 67 6.06 -8.30 -12.20
C LEU A 67 7.40 -9.00 -12.48
N PHE A 68 8.08 -9.47 -11.43
CA PHE A 68 9.23 -10.38 -11.57
C PHE A 68 8.81 -11.84 -11.48
N GLU A 69 8.07 -12.17 -10.43
CA GLU A 69 7.74 -13.55 -10.10
C GLU A 69 6.35 -13.61 -9.49
N ARG A 70 5.66 -14.72 -9.77
CA ARG A 70 4.39 -15.05 -9.16
C ARG A 70 4.33 -16.55 -8.93
N SER A 71 3.92 -16.93 -7.72
CA SER A 71 3.75 -18.33 -7.35
C SER A 71 2.30 -18.55 -6.94
N GLY A 72 1.52 -19.12 -7.87
CA GLY A 72 0.08 -19.26 -7.74
C GLY A 72 -0.64 -17.93 -7.52
N ASP A 73 -1.62 -17.93 -6.62
CA ASP A 73 -2.43 -16.77 -6.29
C ASP A 73 -1.94 -16.03 -5.02
N SER A 74 -1.04 -16.63 -4.24
CA SER A 74 -0.73 -16.18 -2.88
C SER A 74 0.59 -15.44 -2.73
N LEU A 75 1.42 -15.39 -3.77
CA LEU A 75 2.70 -14.68 -3.75
C LEU A 75 2.97 -13.98 -5.08
N GLN A 76 3.38 -12.71 -4.98
CA GLN A 76 3.98 -11.98 -6.11
C GLN A 76 5.17 -11.15 -5.65
N ILE A 77 6.16 -11.04 -6.52
CA ILE A 77 7.32 -10.17 -6.38
C ILE A 77 7.32 -9.23 -7.57
N TYR A 78 7.33 -7.92 -7.33
CA TYR A 78 7.27 -6.90 -8.38
C TYR A 78 8.15 -5.71 -8.07
N TYR A 79 8.56 -5.01 -9.12
CA TYR A 79 9.22 -3.71 -9.04
C TYR A 79 8.19 -2.58 -9.04
N ALA A 80 8.46 -1.49 -8.33
CA ALA A 80 7.81 -0.21 -8.59
C ALA A 80 8.74 0.99 -8.36
N GLU A 81 8.66 1.99 -9.24
CA GLU A 81 9.31 3.30 -9.11
C GLU A 81 8.26 4.37 -8.80
N ALA A 82 8.49 5.19 -7.79
CA ALA A 82 7.66 6.32 -7.40
C ALA A 82 8.39 7.66 -7.61
N LYS A 83 7.67 8.65 -8.16
CA LYS A 83 8.20 9.99 -8.39
C LYS A 83 8.40 10.76 -7.08
N ALA A 84 9.57 11.34 -6.93
CA ALA A 84 9.88 12.31 -5.89
C ALA A 84 9.62 13.75 -6.36
N PRO A 85 9.41 14.71 -5.44
CA PRO A 85 9.49 16.12 -5.78
C PRO A 85 10.87 16.49 -6.31
N PHE A 86 10.93 17.34 -7.35
CA PHE A 86 12.19 17.92 -7.82
C PHE A 86 12.86 18.76 -6.69
N PRO A 87 14.20 18.73 -6.53
CA PRO A 87 15.22 18.08 -7.36
C PRO A 87 15.63 16.66 -6.90
N TYR A 88 14.82 15.97 -6.11
CA TYR A 88 15.23 14.70 -5.52
C TYR A 88 15.08 13.53 -6.49
N LYS A 89 15.99 12.55 -6.37
CA LYS A 89 15.93 11.28 -7.09
C LYS A 89 14.64 10.52 -6.76
N ASN A 90 14.11 9.80 -7.75
CA ASN A 90 12.96 8.92 -7.56
C ASN A 90 13.31 7.75 -6.65
N ARG A 91 12.27 7.11 -6.10
CA ARG A 91 12.42 6.00 -5.17
C ARG A 91 11.92 4.73 -5.81
N ASP A 92 12.62 3.64 -5.61
CA ASP A 92 12.20 2.34 -6.10
C ASP A 92 12.29 1.25 -5.05
N GLY A 93 11.61 0.15 -5.31
CA GLY A 93 11.60 -0.99 -4.41
C GLY A 93 11.13 -2.25 -5.10
N ILE A 94 11.57 -3.38 -4.54
CA ILE A 94 11.11 -4.70 -4.94
C ILE A 94 10.21 -5.23 -3.84
N TYR A 95 8.94 -5.34 -4.16
CA TYR A 95 7.88 -5.63 -3.22
C TYR A 95 7.54 -7.11 -3.29
N LYS A 96 7.70 -7.81 -2.17
CA LYS A 96 7.14 -9.14 -1.96
C LYS A 96 5.79 -9.02 -1.27
N ASN A 97 4.74 -9.39 -1.99
CA ASN A 97 3.39 -9.48 -1.45
C ASN A 97 3.02 -10.94 -1.17
N VAL A 98 2.51 -11.22 0.03
CA VAL A 98 2.00 -12.53 0.43
C VAL A 98 0.54 -12.40 0.86
N PHE A 99 -0.37 -13.08 0.15
CA PHE A 99 -1.81 -13.03 0.38
C PHE A 99 -2.24 -14.15 1.33
N GLN A 100 -3.00 -13.78 2.37
CA GLN A 100 -3.46 -14.68 3.41
C GLN A 100 -4.94 -14.40 3.72
N TRP A 101 -5.80 -15.38 3.51
CA TRP A 101 -7.22 -15.28 3.87
C TRP A 101 -7.47 -15.89 5.24
N ASN A 102 -8.23 -15.19 6.07
CA ASN A 102 -8.77 -15.70 7.32
C ASN A 102 -10.29 -15.80 7.21
N SER A 103 -10.81 -17.02 7.08
CA SER A 103 -12.25 -17.27 6.95
C SER A 103 -13.04 -16.97 8.23
N LYS A 104 -12.43 -17.04 9.41
CA LYS A 104 -13.10 -16.73 10.69
C LYS A 104 -13.41 -15.24 10.80
N THR A 105 -12.46 -14.40 10.38
CA THR A 105 -12.61 -12.93 10.44
C THR A 105 -13.07 -12.34 9.10
N LYS A 106 -13.18 -13.16 8.06
CA LYS A 106 -13.43 -12.74 6.67
C LYS A 106 -12.47 -11.63 6.21
N THR A 107 -11.19 -11.81 6.52
CA THR A 107 -10.14 -10.82 6.26
C THR A 107 -9.12 -11.36 5.27
N LEU A 108 -8.87 -10.61 4.21
CA LEU A 108 -7.69 -10.78 3.37
C LEU A 108 -6.58 -9.88 3.90
N LEU A 109 -5.45 -10.48 4.27
CA LEU A 109 -4.22 -9.79 4.61
C LEU A 109 -3.21 -9.98 3.48
N VAL A 110 -2.70 -8.87 2.93
CA VAL A 110 -1.59 -8.88 1.97
C VAL A 110 -0.39 -8.28 2.67
N LYS A 111 0.53 -9.13 3.13
CA LYS A 111 1.77 -8.67 3.77
C LYS A 111 2.73 -8.16 2.71
N ILE A 112 3.33 -7.00 2.96
CA ILE A 112 4.29 -6.35 2.09
C ILE A 112 5.66 -6.40 2.77
N ASN A 113 6.67 -6.87 2.05
CA ASN A 113 8.06 -6.76 2.47
C ASN A 113 8.91 -6.26 1.31
N LEU A 114 9.66 -5.17 1.52
CA LEU A 114 10.62 -4.70 0.53
C LEU A 114 11.91 -5.53 0.60
N LEU A 115 12.30 -6.11 -0.53
CA LEU A 115 13.47 -6.99 -0.63
C LEU A 115 14.74 -6.18 -0.89
N GLU A 116 15.74 -6.34 -0.02
CA GLU A 116 16.98 -5.57 -0.08
C GLU A 116 18.07 -6.20 -0.96
N ASN A 117 17.99 -7.52 -1.21
CA ASN A 117 19.06 -8.30 -1.84
C ASN A 117 18.93 -8.40 -3.37
N TYR A 118 17.99 -7.68 -3.98
CA TYR A 118 17.84 -7.67 -5.42
C TYR A 118 18.68 -6.54 -6.01
N LYS A 119 19.37 -6.81 -7.13
CA LYS A 119 20.26 -5.85 -7.78
C LYS A 119 19.50 -4.54 -8.05
N VAL A 120 20.10 -3.42 -7.64
CA VAL A 120 19.65 -2.06 -7.97
C VAL A 120 19.36 -2.00 -9.46
N VAL A 121 18.10 -1.72 -9.82
CA VAL A 121 17.66 -1.70 -11.22
C VAL A 121 18.25 -0.50 -11.94
N ASP A 122 18.43 0.62 -11.23
CA ASP A 122 18.98 1.86 -11.76
C ASP A 122 19.77 2.62 -10.66
N PRO A 123 21.08 2.91 -10.85
CA PRO A 123 21.90 3.65 -9.88
C PRO A 123 21.47 5.12 -9.68
N ASP A 124 20.61 5.66 -10.55
CA ASP A 124 20.04 6.99 -10.40
C ASP A 124 18.78 7.06 -9.52
N LEU A 125 18.35 5.91 -9.00
CA LEU A 125 17.24 5.78 -8.07
C LEU A 125 17.72 5.52 -6.63
N VAL A 126 16.85 5.82 -5.67
CA VAL A 126 17.09 5.53 -4.25
C VAL A 126 16.19 4.37 -3.84
N ALA A 127 16.81 3.24 -3.52
CA ALA A 127 16.10 2.06 -3.04
C ALA A 127 15.49 2.31 -1.66
N ILE A 128 14.20 2.03 -1.52
CA ILE A 128 13.49 2.12 -0.26
C ILE A 128 13.48 0.77 0.47
N LYS A 129 13.47 0.84 1.81
CA LYS A 129 13.36 -0.31 2.69
C LYS A 129 12.10 -0.18 3.52
N GLY A 130 11.52 -1.30 3.92
CA GLY A 130 10.34 -1.26 4.75
C GLY A 130 9.46 -2.48 4.63
N HIS A 131 8.35 -2.41 5.33
CA HIS A 131 7.35 -3.44 5.37
C HIS A 131 6.00 -2.83 5.68
N GLY A 132 4.95 -3.62 5.50
CA GLY A 132 3.60 -3.17 5.77
C GLY A 132 2.57 -4.21 5.40
N TYR A 133 1.34 -3.77 5.23
CA TYR A 133 0.27 -4.63 4.78
C TYR A 133 -0.90 -3.86 4.18
N TRP A 134 -1.66 -4.58 3.36
CA TRP A 134 -3.07 -4.32 3.12
C TRP A 134 -3.92 -5.28 3.93
N SER A 135 -5.02 -4.79 4.50
CA SER A 135 -6.06 -5.62 5.08
C SER A 135 -7.39 -5.25 4.45
N ALA A 136 -8.19 -6.23 4.05
CA ALA A 136 -9.54 -6.03 3.55
C ALA A 136 -10.50 -6.99 4.29
N THR A 137 -11.36 -6.43 5.14
CA THR A 137 -12.27 -7.19 6.01
C THR A 137 -13.71 -6.99 5.57
N GLN A 138 -14.41 -8.09 5.31
CA GLN A 138 -15.84 -8.05 5.01
C GLN A 138 -16.62 -7.79 6.30
N LEU A 139 -17.35 -6.67 6.35
CA LEU A 139 -18.18 -6.32 7.48
C LEU A 139 -19.58 -6.94 7.36
N ASN A 140 -20.25 -7.12 8.50
CA ASN A 140 -21.65 -7.59 8.55
C ASN A 140 -22.63 -6.63 7.84
N SER A 141 -22.23 -5.36 7.66
CA SER A 141 -23.00 -4.37 6.90
C SER A 141 -22.96 -4.58 5.39
N GLY A 142 -22.17 -5.54 4.89
CA GLY A 142 -21.93 -5.74 3.46
C GLY A 142 -20.85 -4.83 2.87
N LYS A 143 -20.28 -3.91 3.66
CA LYS A 143 -19.15 -3.07 3.25
C LYS A 143 -17.82 -3.80 3.45
N LEU A 144 -16.79 -3.36 2.74
CA LEU A 144 -15.42 -3.79 2.89
C LEU A 144 -14.60 -2.71 3.60
N GLU A 145 -14.07 -3.04 4.77
CA GLU A 145 -13.10 -2.18 5.45
C GLU A 145 -11.70 -2.48 4.93
N VAL A 146 -11.07 -1.47 4.32
CA VAL A 146 -9.71 -1.57 3.80
C VAL A 146 -8.77 -0.75 4.66
N THR A 147 -7.65 -1.35 5.05
CA THR A 147 -6.53 -0.70 5.75
C THR A 147 -5.27 -0.83 4.91
N PHE A 148 -4.55 0.27 4.73
CA PHE A 148 -3.20 0.32 4.18
C PHE A 148 -2.23 0.83 5.23
N MET A 149 -1.21 0.05 5.58
CA MET A 149 -0.22 0.42 6.59
C MET A 149 1.17 0.15 6.05
N MET A 150 2.08 1.10 6.18
CA MET A 150 3.50 0.89 5.89
C MET A 150 4.39 1.61 6.90
N GLU A 151 5.54 1.00 7.15
CA GLU A 151 6.73 1.66 7.69
C GLU A 151 7.80 1.63 6.59
N VAL A 152 8.18 2.81 6.10
CA VAL A 152 9.13 2.95 4.98
C VAL A 152 10.29 3.83 5.41
N ASN A 153 11.49 3.30 5.24
CA ASN A 153 12.72 4.06 5.20
C ASN A 153 13.01 4.44 3.74
N PRO A 154 12.88 5.73 3.38
CA PRO A 154 13.04 6.19 2.00
C PRO A 154 14.48 6.18 1.50
N GLY A 155 15.47 5.88 2.37
CA GLY A 155 16.89 5.84 2.03
C GLY A 155 17.49 7.20 1.64
N GLY A 156 18.82 7.23 1.48
CA GLY A 156 19.55 8.44 1.08
C GLY A 156 19.60 9.55 2.15
N GLU A 157 20.26 10.66 1.81
CA GLU A 157 20.36 11.87 2.64
C GLU A 157 19.07 12.72 2.59
N ILE A 158 17.91 12.08 2.66
CA ILE A 158 16.64 12.80 2.62
C ILE A 158 16.40 13.40 4.01
N PRO A 159 16.16 14.71 4.11
CA PRO A 159 15.76 15.30 5.37
C PRO A 159 14.44 14.69 5.86
N ALA A 160 14.32 14.42 7.16
CA ALA A 160 13.12 13.83 7.76
C ALA A 160 11.82 14.60 7.42
N TRP A 161 11.89 15.92 7.21
CA TRP A 161 10.74 16.73 6.79
C TRP A 161 10.18 16.32 5.43
N MET A 162 11.02 15.84 4.50
CA MET A 162 10.58 15.41 3.17
C MET A 162 9.92 14.03 3.20
N ALA A 163 10.41 13.11 4.03
CA ALA A 163 9.73 11.84 4.28
C ALA A 163 8.32 12.08 4.87
N ASN A 164 8.20 13.10 5.73
CA ASN A 164 6.94 13.48 6.35
C ASN A 164 6.00 14.28 5.42
N MET A 165 6.49 14.97 4.39
CA MET A 165 5.65 15.74 3.46
C MET A 165 4.71 14.90 2.58
N VAL A 166 4.96 13.60 2.47
CA VAL A 166 4.17 12.68 1.64
C VAL A 166 3.51 11.57 2.46
N VAL A 167 3.74 11.55 3.78
CA VAL A 167 3.32 10.45 4.66
C VAL A 167 1.81 10.38 4.84
N ASP A 168 1.13 11.52 4.67
CA ASP A 168 -0.32 11.65 4.69
C ASP A 168 -0.93 11.55 3.28
N ASP A 169 -0.31 12.20 2.30
CA ASP A 169 -0.79 12.26 0.92
C ASP A 169 -0.64 10.93 0.17
N SER A 170 0.47 10.22 0.35
CA SER A 170 0.71 8.93 -0.32
C SER A 170 -0.38 7.91 0.00
N PRO A 171 -0.67 7.59 1.27
CA PRO A 171 -1.76 6.64 1.56
C PRO A 171 -3.15 7.21 1.24
N TYR A 172 -3.36 8.53 1.39
CA TYR A 172 -4.64 9.15 1.05
C TYR A 172 -4.97 9.00 -0.43
N TYR A 173 -4.09 9.48 -1.32
CA TYR A 173 -4.32 9.43 -2.76
C TYR A 173 -4.27 8.01 -3.32
N THR A 174 -3.47 7.12 -2.73
CA THR A 174 -3.50 5.70 -3.09
C THR A 174 -4.87 5.09 -2.81
N LEU A 175 -5.45 5.30 -1.62
CA LEU A 175 -6.80 4.81 -1.32
C LEU A 175 -7.88 5.51 -2.14
N LEU A 176 -7.72 6.81 -2.40
CA LEU A 176 -8.62 7.59 -3.23
C LEU A 176 -8.72 7.00 -4.64
N ASN A 177 -7.56 6.77 -5.28
CA ASN A 177 -7.52 6.22 -6.63
C ASN A 177 -7.90 4.73 -6.66
N LEU A 178 -7.55 3.96 -5.63
CA LEU A 178 -7.94 2.55 -5.50
C LEU A 178 -9.47 2.41 -5.47
N ARG A 179 -10.16 3.30 -4.73
CA ARG A 179 -11.62 3.31 -4.68
C ARG A 179 -12.27 3.53 -6.04
N GLU A 180 -11.63 4.29 -6.93
CA GLU A 180 -12.11 4.43 -8.30
C GLU A 180 -11.73 3.22 -9.16
N ALA A 181 -10.48 2.74 -9.03
CA ALA A 181 -9.94 1.66 -9.83
C ALA A 181 -10.69 0.33 -9.61
N ILE A 182 -11.05 -0.03 -8.37
CA ILE A 182 -11.73 -1.28 -8.02
C ILE A 182 -13.10 -1.45 -8.72
N ASN A 183 -13.68 -0.36 -9.22
CA ASN A 183 -14.94 -0.38 -9.95
C ASN A 183 -14.78 -0.71 -11.45
N LYS A 184 -13.53 -0.76 -11.97
CA LYS A 184 -13.28 -1.11 -13.37
C LYS A 184 -13.71 -2.56 -13.67
N PRO A 185 -14.31 -2.82 -14.85
CA PRO A 185 -14.77 -4.16 -15.24
C PRO A 185 -13.70 -5.25 -15.16
N LYS A 186 -12.42 -4.91 -15.39
CA LYS A 186 -11.30 -5.87 -15.33
C LYS A 186 -11.13 -6.56 -13.96
N TYR A 187 -11.65 -5.97 -12.88
CA TYR A 187 -11.56 -6.50 -11.52
C TYR A 187 -12.82 -7.24 -11.04
N LYS A 188 -13.87 -7.30 -11.87
CA LYS A 188 -15.13 -7.94 -11.51
C LYS A 188 -15.09 -9.44 -11.80
N ASN A 189 -15.86 -10.22 -11.03
CA ASN A 189 -16.06 -11.66 -11.24
C ASN A 189 -14.79 -12.52 -11.26
N LYS A 190 -13.72 -12.07 -10.59
CA LYS A 190 -12.50 -12.85 -10.40
C LYS A 190 -12.63 -13.77 -9.18
N LYS A 191 -11.87 -14.87 -9.20
CA LYS A 191 -11.83 -15.85 -8.11
C LYS A 191 -10.38 -16.16 -7.79
N TYR A 192 -10.09 -16.37 -6.52
CA TYR A 192 -8.75 -16.66 -6.02
C TYR A 192 -8.80 -17.88 -5.12
N SER A 193 -7.91 -18.83 -5.35
CA SER A 193 -7.88 -20.12 -4.63
C SER A 193 -7.64 -19.99 -3.12
N PHE A 194 -7.04 -18.87 -2.69
CA PHE A 194 -6.81 -18.59 -1.27
C PHE A 194 -8.05 -18.05 -0.56
N ILE A 195 -9.07 -17.54 -1.27
CA ILE A 195 -10.32 -17.02 -0.68
C ILE A 195 -11.33 -18.16 -0.64
N LYS A 196 -11.77 -18.54 0.56
CA LYS A 196 -12.63 -19.70 0.84
C LYS A 196 -13.80 -19.34 1.72
#